data_AF-A0A351SL84-F1
#
_entry.id   AF-A0A351SL84-F1
#
_cell.length_a   1.000
_cell.length_b   1.000
_cell.length_c   1.000
_cell.angle_alpha   90.00
_cell.angle_beta   90.00
_cell.angle_gamma   90.00
#
_symmetry.space_group_name_H-M   'P 1'
#
loop_
_entity.id
_entity.type
_entity.pdbx_description
1 polymer ?
#
loop_
_entity_poly.entity_id
_entity_poly.type
_entity_poly.pdbx_seq_one_letter_code
_entity_poly.pdbx_strand_id
1 'polypeptide(L)'
;MRLHFSQAASLLFFITAIAGQSACTPVDSDDVKTSGMRAAFTVEAHGDGQSYLEAELTLGNSSFTNPLELVNGDVLLATANGETKLMREDKELLGDITYKSDFPIDTENTEFKIALD
;
A
#
# COMPACT_ATOMS: atom_id res chain seq x y z
N MET A 1 41.36 -51.27 -11.67
CA MET A 1 42.56 -50.45 -11.94
C MET A 1 42.21 -49.50 -13.07
N ARG A 2 42.45 -48.19 -12.87
CA ARG A 2 42.01 -47.02 -13.69
C ARG A 2 42.36 -47.19 -15.20
N LEU A 3 41.67 -46.59 -16.19
CA LEU A 3 41.62 -45.14 -16.49
C LEU A 3 40.61 -44.81 -17.64
N HIS A 4 39.85 -43.71 -17.44
CA HIS A 4 39.58 -42.57 -18.36
C HIS A 4 38.48 -42.52 -19.46
N PHE A 5 37.66 -41.45 -19.33
CA PHE A 5 37.13 -40.48 -20.33
C PHE A 5 36.20 -40.91 -21.48
N SER A 6 35.00 -40.32 -21.55
CA SER A 6 34.66 -39.27 -22.55
C SER A 6 33.21 -38.77 -22.39
N GLN A 7 33.00 -37.51 -22.74
CA GLN A 7 31.79 -36.67 -22.72
C GLN A 7 30.66 -37.28 -23.62
N ALA A 8 29.39 -36.89 -23.61
CA ALA A 8 28.77 -35.58 -23.49
C ALA A 8 27.23 -35.73 -23.46
N ALA A 9 26.53 -34.69 -22.98
CA ALA A 9 25.22 -34.21 -23.45
C ALA A 9 24.01 -35.18 -23.39
N SER A 10 22.85 -34.86 -22.81
CA SER A 10 22.16 -33.58 -22.71
C SER A 10 21.23 -33.61 -21.50
N LEU A 11 21.52 -32.75 -20.51
CA LEU A 11 20.51 -32.21 -19.62
C LEU A 11 19.60 -31.31 -20.47
N LEU A 12 18.31 -31.60 -20.53
CA LEU A 12 17.29 -30.68 -21.06
C LEU A 12 16.30 -30.38 -19.94
N PHE A 13 16.76 -29.58 -18.97
CA PHE A 13 15.90 -28.86 -18.04
C PHE A 13 15.34 -27.64 -18.80
N PHE A 14 14.10 -27.74 -19.28
CA PHE A 14 13.31 -26.56 -19.68
C PHE A 14 12.50 -26.10 -18.47
N ILE A 15 13.15 -25.42 -17.53
CA ILE A 15 12.47 -24.57 -16.54
C ILE A 15 12.58 -23.15 -17.08
N THR A 16 11.59 -22.76 -17.86
CA THR A 16 11.46 -21.38 -18.32
C THR A 16 11.15 -20.52 -17.09
N ALA A 17 12.13 -19.74 -16.65
CA ALA A 17 11.98 -18.77 -15.57
C ALA A 17 10.94 -17.72 -15.97
N ILE A 18 9.80 -17.72 -15.30
CA ILE A 18 8.86 -16.60 -15.29
C ILE A 18 9.49 -15.56 -14.36
N ALA A 19 10.38 -14.73 -14.91
CA ALA A 19 11.00 -13.64 -14.17
C ALA A 19 10.02 -12.45 -14.08
N GLY A 20 9.58 -12.22 -12.85
CA GLY A 20 9.13 -10.95 -12.23
C GLY A 20 8.71 -9.80 -13.13
N GLN A 21 7.40 -9.56 -13.16
CA GLN A 21 6.85 -8.21 -13.36
C GLN A 21 6.10 -7.81 -12.08
N SER A 22 6.84 -7.54 -11.00
CA SER A 22 6.32 -6.77 -9.87
C SER A 22 6.47 -5.30 -10.22
N ALA A 23 5.57 -4.80 -11.06
CA ALA A 23 5.57 -3.40 -11.52
C ALA A 23 4.93 -2.43 -10.50
N CYS A 24 4.51 -2.94 -9.33
CA CYS A 24 3.98 -2.16 -8.23
C CYS A 24 4.92 -2.39 -7.04
N THR A 25 5.85 -1.47 -6.82
CA THR A 25 6.66 -1.45 -5.60
C THR A 25 6.29 -0.19 -4.83
N PRO A 26 5.99 -0.31 -3.53
CA PRO A 26 5.78 0.86 -2.70
C PRO A 26 6.93 1.86 -2.83
N VAL A 27 6.60 3.14 -2.72
CA VAL A 27 7.57 4.22 -2.67
C VAL A 27 7.55 4.79 -1.27
N ASP A 28 8.72 4.92 -0.65
CA ASP A 28 8.88 5.54 0.66
C ASP A 28 8.55 7.04 0.58
N SER A 29 7.88 7.56 1.61
CA SER A 29 7.49 8.98 1.68
C SER A 29 8.68 9.95 1.60
N ASP A 30 9.83 9.58 2.15
CA ASP A 30 11.08 10.34 2.06
C ASP A 30 11.65 10.46 0.64
N ASP A 31 11.29 9.53 -0.24
CA ASP A 31 11.75 9.49 -1.63
C ASP A 31 10.80 10.22 -2.61
N VAL A 32 9.71 10.81 -2.09
CA VAL A 32 8.77 11.61 -2.89
C VAL A 32 9.44 12.89 -3.37
N LYS A 33 9.91 12.88 -4.63
CA LYS A 33 10.49 14.06 -5.30
C LYS A 33 9.57 14.71 -6.34
N THR A 34 8.38 14.15 -6.52
CA THR A 34 7.42 14.57 -7.54
C THR A 34 6.35 15.50 -6.97
N SER A 35 5.82 16.41 -7.79
CA SER A 35 4.77 17.36 -7.38
C SER A 35 3.34 16.78 -7.35
N GLY A 36 3.16 15.49 -7.66
CA GLY A 36 1.85 14.86 -7.77
C GLY A 36 1.71 13.65 -6.84
N MET A 37 0.83 13.78 -5.85
CA MET A 37 0.33 12.68 -5.03
C MET A 37 -1.19 12.64 -5.20
N ARG A 38 -1.74 11.44 -5.42
CA ARG A 38 -3.17 11.20 -5.37
C ARG A 38 -3.51 10.62 -4.00
N ALA A 39 -4.41 11.30 -3.30
CA ALA A 39 -5.04 10.79 -2.10
C ALA A 39 -6.50 10.43 -2.43
N ALA A 40 -6.89 9.20 -2.11
CA ALA A 40 -8.28 8.77 -2.13
C ALA A 40 -8.72 8.43 -0.71
N PHE A 41 -9.93 8.86 -0.35
CA PHE A 41 -10.48 8.66 0.98
C PHE A 41 -11.86 8.04 0.86
N THR A 42 -12.09 6.99 1.63
CA THR A 42 -13.38 6.34 1.78
C THR A 42 -13.82 6.49 3.24
N VAL A 43 -15.06 6.92 3.42
CA VAL A 43 -15.70 6.96 4.74
C VAL A 43 -17.02 6.23 4.60
N GLU A 44 -17.20 5.17 5.37
CA GLU A 44 -18.40 4.35 5.38
C GLU A 44 -19.03 4.36 6.76
N ALA A 45 -20.28 4.83 6.85
CA ALA A 45 -21.10 4.72 8.04
C ALA A 45 -21.76 3.33 8.07
N HIS A 46 -21.54 2.55 9.13
CA HIS A 46 -22.10 1.21 9.23
C HIS A 46 -23.59 1.18 9.67
N GLY A 47 -24.09 2.29 10.24
CA GLY A 47 -25.45 2.39 10.76
C GLY A 47 -25.66 1.76 12.14
N ASP A 48 -24.57 1.42 12.84
CA ASP A 48 -24.55 0.86 14.19
C ASP A 48 -23.92 1.81 15.24
N GLY A 49 -23.75 3.08 14.89
CA GLY A 49 -23.00 4.05 15.68
C GLY A 49 -21.53 4.16 15.31
N GLN A 50 -21.03 3.43 14.30
CA GLN A 50 -19.63 3.43 13.89
C GLN A 50 -19.43 3.82 12.43
N SER A 51 -18.27 4.43 12.16
CA SER A 51 -17.77 4.68 10.81
C SER A 51 -16.38 4.08 10.63
N TYR A 52 -16.17 3.53 9.44
CA TYR A 52 -14.88 3.06 8.95
C TYR A 52 -14.28 4.09 8.00
N LEU A 53 -12.98 4.35 8.15
CA LEU A 53 -12.22 5.25 7.30
C LEU A 53 -11.07 4.48 6.67
N GLU A 54 -10.88 4.75 5.38
CA GLU A 54 -9.77 4.25 4.59
C GLU A 54 -9.13 5.38 3.78
N ALA A 55 -7.81 5.39 3.73
CA ALA A 55 -7.02 6.29 2.91
C ALA A 55 -6.03 5.51 2.05
N GLU A 56 -6.00 5.85 0.76
CA GLU A 56 -5.00 5.37 -0.18
C GLU A 56 -4.15 6.55 -0.65
N LEU A 57 -2.84 6.43 -0.48
CA LEU A 57 -1.88 7.39 -0.97
C LEU A 57 -1.09 6.74 -2.12
N THR A 58 -1.10 7.39 -3.28
CA THR A 58 -0.40 6.87 -4.47
C THR A 58 0.37 7.97 -5.19
N LEU A 59 1.54 7.61 -5.72
CA LEU A 59 2.36 8.44 -6.57
C LEU A 59 2.26 7.99 -8.03
N GLY A 60 2.38 8.93 -8.96
CA GLY A 60 2.40 8.64 -10.39
C GLY A 60 1.20 9.22 -11.14
N ASN A 61 0.84 8.61 -12.27
CA ASN A 61 -0.23 9.07 -13.14
C ASN A 61 -1.30 7.99 -13.31
N SER A 62 -2.40 8.30 -14.00
CA SER A 62 -3.56 7.40 -14.14
C SER A 62 -3.27 6.04 -14.79
N SER A 63 -2.10 5.84 -15.39
CA SER A 63 -1.70 4.57 -16.01
C SER A 63 -0.77 3.73 -15.14
N PHE A 64 -0.04 4.36 -14.21
CA PHE A 64 0.90 3.69 -13.31
C PHE A 64 0.93 4.44 -11.97
N THR A 65 0.41 3.78 -10.94
CA THR A 65 0.38 4.28 -9.57
C THR A 65 1.21 3.37 -8.68
N ASN A 66 2.10 3.97 -7.88
CA ASN A 66 2.81 3.27 -6.82
C ASN A 66 2.21 3.67 -5.48
N PRO A 67 1.84 2.72 -4.60
CA PRO A 67 1.45 2.99 -3.23
C PRO A 67 2.55 3.75 -2.48
N LEU A 68 2.14 4.69 -1.64
CA LEU A 68 3.04 5.44 -0.78
C LEU A 68 3.11 4.76 0.58
N GLU A 69 4.32 4.32 0.95
CA GLU A 69 4.64 3.81 2.27
C GLU A 69 5.11 4.98 3.15
N LEU A 70 4.42 5.20 4.27
CA LEU A 70 4.78 6.23 5.23
C LEU A 70 5.89 5.72 6.15
N VAL A 71 7.05 6.37 6.10
CA VAL A 71 8.24 5.96 6.84
C VAL A 71 8.77 7.10 7.70
N ASN A 72 9.80 6.82 8.51
CA ASN A 72 10.56 7.83 9.25
C ASN A 72 9.75 8.77 10.17
N GLY A 73 8.59 8.30 10.63
CA GLY A 73 7.74 9.03 11.57
C GLY A 73 6.54 9.71 10.91
N ASP A 74 6.46 9.69 9.58
CA ASP A 74 5.29 10.16 8.85
C ASP A 74 4.07 9.34 9.23
N VAL A 75 2.95 10.02 9.46
CA VAL A 75 1.71 9.38 9.88
C VAL A 75 0.48 10.00 9.23
N LEU A 76 -0.56 9.19 9.06
CA LEU A 76 -1.90 9.69 8.78
C LEU A 76 -2.71 9.78 10.07
N LEU A 77 -3.25 10.97 10.32
CA LEU A 77 -4.13 11.25 11.43
C LEU A 77 -5.54 11.53 10.90
N ALA A 78 -6.51 10.75 11.35
CA ALA A 78 -7.92 11.02 11.15
C ALA A 78 -8.48 11.76 12.38
N THR A 79 -9.30 12.78 12.17
CA THR A 79 -9.94 13.55 13.24
C THR A 79 -11.43 13.70 12.96
N ALA A 80 -12.25 13.40 13.95
CA ALA A 80 -13.68 13.63 13.93
C ALA A 80 -14.19 13.90 15.35
N ASN A 81 -15.13 14.84 15.49
CA ASN A 81 -15.77 15.18 16.77
C ASN A 81 -14.78 15.46 17.93
N GLY A 82 -13.62 16.05 17.63
CA GLY A 82 -12.58 16.35 18.61
C GLY A 82 -11.69 15.17 19.03
N GLU A 83 -11.92 13.96 18.49
CA GLU A 83 -11.04 12.82 18.66
C GLU A 83 -10.10 12.70 17.45
N THR A 84 -8.81 12.48 17.72
CA THR A 84 -7.79 12.22 16.69
C THR A 84 -7.25 10.82 16.86
N LYS A 85 -7.20 10.06 15.77
CA LYS A 85 -6.68 8.69 15.72
C LYS A 85 -5.61 8.54 14.66
N LEU A 86 -4.58 7.77 14.99
CA LEU A 86 -3.62 7.27 14.02
C LEU A 86 -4.31 6.27 13.10
N MET A 87 -4.21 6.49 11.79
CA MET A 87 -4.64 5.51 10.79
C MET A 87 -3.56 4.43 10.67
N ARG A 88 -3.96 3.18 10.85
CA ARG A 88 -3.04 2.03 10.82
C ARG A 88 -2.83 1.59 9.40
N GLU A 89 -1.58 1.38 9.04
CA GLU A 89 -1.20 0.76 7.77
C GLU A 89 -1.75 -0.67 7.67
N ASP A 90 -2.33 -0.99 6.53
CA ASP A 90 -2.76 -2.33 6.12
C ASP A 90 -2.20 -2.63 4.72
N LYS A 91 -1.28 -3.60 4.68
CA LYS A 91 -0.51 -3.99 3.50
C LYS A 91 -1.08 -5.26 2.89
N GLU A 92 -1.49 -5.20 1.64
CA GLU A 92 -1.93 -6.38 0.90
C GLU A 92 -0.74 -7.12 0.26
N LEU A 93 -0.94 -8.42 -0.02
CA LEU A 93 0.09 -9.33 -0.52
C LEU A 93 0.67 -8.91 -1.88
N LEU A 94 -0.06 -8.08 -2.64
CA LEU A 94 0.33 -7.58 -3.96
C LEU A 94 1.00 -6.20 -3.94
N GLY A 95 1.29 -5.67 -2.74
CA GLY A 95 2.02 -4.42 -2.57
C GLY A 95 1.15 -3.18 -2.42
N ASP A 96 -0.18 -3.33 -2.43
CA ASP A 96 -1.10 -2.24 -2.14
C ASP A 96 -1.02 -1.86 -0.65
N ILE A 97 -1.06 -0.56 -0.38
CA ILE A 97 -0.99 0.00 0.96
C ILE A 97 -2.22 0.88 1.17
N THR A 98 -2.97 0.56 2.22
CA THR A 98 -4.12 1.33 2.69
C THR A 98 -3.88 1.74 4.14
N TYR A 99 -4.48 2.85 4.58
CA TYR A 99 -4.43 3.29 5.97
C TYR A 99 -5.85 3.35 6.51
N LYS A 100 -6.08 2.75 7.69
CA LYS A 100 -7.42 2.45 8.19
C LYS A 100 -7.63 2.96 9.62
N SER A 101 -8.83 3.43 9.93
CA SER A 101 -9.24 3.76 11.30
C SER A 101 -10.75 3.67 11.46
N ASP A 102 -11.21 3.39 12.68
CA ASP A 102 -12.63 3.37 13.04
C ASP A 102 -12.96 4.51 14.00
N PHE A 103 -14.16 5.07 13.91
CA PHE A 103 -14.69 6.04 14.86
C PHE A 103 -16.06 5.60 15.39
N PRO A 104 -16.36 5.81 16.68
CA PRO A 104 -17.67 5.53 17.26
C PRO A 104 -18.65 6.69 16.97
N ILE A 105 -18.81 7.01 15.68
CA ILE A 105 -19.77 7.99 15.17
C ILE A 105 -20.25 7.57 13.78
N ASP A 106 -21.54 7.71 13.50
CA ASP A 106 -22.13 7.49 12.16
C ASP A 106 -23.21 8.54 11.84
N THR A 107 -23.28 9.60 12.64
CA THR A 107 -24.24 10.69 12.46
C THR A 107 -24.06 11.34 11.08
N GLU A 108 -25.16 11.55 10.37
CA GLU A 108 -25.14 12.26 9.09
C GLU A 108 -24.46 13.63 9.20
N ASN A 109 -23.76 14.03 8.13
CA ASN A 109 -23.03 15.30 8.05
C ASN A 109 -21.87 15.45 9.06
N THR A 110 -21.38 14.34 9.63
CA THR A 110 -20.12 14.35 10.39
C THR A 110 -18.95 14.70 9.48
N GLU A 111 -18.14 15.68 9.87
CA GLU A 111 -16.89 16.00 9.18
C GLU A 111 -15.76 15.07 9.68
N PHE A 112 -15.03 14.50 8.72
CA PHE A 112 -13.79 13.78 8.97
C PHE A 112 -12.64 14.53 8.31
N LYS A 113 -11.61 14.85 9.10
CA LYS A 113 -10.37 15.45 8.60
C LYS A 113 -9.27 14.40 8.60
N ILE A 114 -8.68 14.15 7.44
CA ILE A 114 -7.50 13.29 7.31
C ILE A 114 -6.31 14.19 6.97
N ALA A 115 -5.23 14.06 7.73
CA ALA A 115 -4.01 14.85 7.56
C ALA A 115 -2.77 13.94 7.59
N LEU A 116 -1.82 14.24 6.70
CA LEU A 116 -0.45 13.75 6.77
C LEU A 116 0.33 14.68 7.70
N ASP A 117 1.00 14.11 8.70
CA ASP A 117 1.84 14.81 9.69
C ASP A 117 3.25 14.23 9.70
#